data_AF-A0A7H2PY84-F1
#
_entry.id   AF-A0A7H2PY84-F1
#
_cell.length_a   1.000
_cell.length_b   1.000
_cell.length_c   1.000
_cell.angle_alpha   90.00
_cell.angle_beta   90.00
_cell.angle_gamma   90.00
#
_symmetry.space_group_name_H-M   'P 1'
#
loop_
_entity.id
_entity.type
_entity.pdbx_description
1 polymer ?
#
loop_
_entity_poly.entity_id
_entity_poly.type
_entity_poly.pdbx_seq_one_letter_code
_entity_poly.pdbx_strand_id
1 'polypeptide(L)' 'MPREYKYYQLGSTHYNLEQVVKFTTSSDLSSVLVRFTDGSDVEFTFENEDEYSEFLQVIRGVDF' A
#
# COMPACT_ATOMS: atom_id res chain seq x y z
N MET A 1 5.88 0.34 20.95
CA MET A 1 6.86 0.65 19.90
C MET A 1 6.12 0.49 18.58
N PRO A 2 5.89 1.56 17.80
CA PRO A 2 5.21 1.42 16.52
C PRO A 2 6.15 0.62 15.60
N ARG A 3 5.64 -0.47 15.03
CA ARG A 3 6.38 -1.29 14.07
C ARG A 3 6.54 -0.44 12.80
N GLU A 4 7.77 -0.02 12.53
CA GLU A 4 8.16 0.70 11.31
C GLU A 4 7.98 -0.20 10.09
N TYR A 5 6.76 -0.26 9.54
CA TYR A 5 6.53 -0.84 8.22
C TYR A 5 6.79 0.24 7.17
N LYS A 6 8.07 0.57 6.98
CA LYS A 6 8.52 1.58 6.00
C LYS A 6 8.43 1.08 4.55
N TYR A 7 8.40 -0.23 4.34
CA TYR A 7 8.46 -0.84 3.02
C TYR A 7 7.43 -1.95 2.85
N TYR A 8 6.85 -2.02 1.66
CA TYR A 8 6.01 -3.13 1.23
C TYR A 8 6.64 -3.82 0.02
N GLN A 9 6.72 -5.14 0.05
CA GLN A 9 7.29 -5.94 -1.04
C GLN A 9 6.15 -6.55 -1.86
N LEU A 10 6.13 -6.26 -3.16
CA LEU A 10 5.27 -6.93 -4.12
C LEU A 10 6.16 -7.64 -5.16
N GLY A 11 6.13 -8.96 -5.15
CA GLY A 11 7.06 -9.78 -5.93
C GLY A 11 8.51 -9.51 -5.54
N SER A 12 9.33 -9.06 -6.50
CA SER A 12 10.74 -8.70 -6.26
C SER A 12 10.96 -7.20 -6.01
N THR A 13 9.89 -6.39 -6.06
CA THR A 13 9.98 -4.92 -5.96
C THR A 13 9.62 -4.47 -4.55
N HIS A 14 10.44 -3.57 -4.00
CA HIS A 14 10.22 -2.96 -2.70
C HIS A 14 9.70 -1.54 -2.90
N TYR A 15 8.53 -1.26 -2.33
CA TYR A 15 7.88 0.04 -2.37
C TYR A 15 8.02 0.74 -1.03
N ASN A 16 8.49 1.99 -1.03
CA ASN A 16 8.58 2.80 0.18
C ASN A 16 7.22 3.44 0.47
N LEU A 17 6.55 2.97 1.51
CA LEU A 17 5.22 3.47 1.87
C LEU A 17 5.26 4.88 2.48
N GLU A 18 6.41 5.36 2.97
CA GLU A 18 6.58 6.75 3.43
C GLU A 18 6.50 7.76 2.29
N GLN A 19 6.64 7.30 1.04
CA GLN A 19 6.53 8.14 -0.15
C GLN A 19 5.13 8.11 -0.76
N VAL A 20 4.13 7.58 -0.06
CA VAL A 20 2.74 7.57 -0.53
C VAL A 20 2.11 8.95 -0.33
N VAL A 21 1.57 9.50 -1.41
CA VAL A 21 0.83 10.77 -1.39
C VAL A 21 -0.66 10.52 -1.27
N LYS A 22 -1.15 9.46 -1.92
CA LYS A 22 -2.55 9.10 -1.95
C LYS A 22 -2.69 7.61 -2.25
N PHE A 23 -3.69 6.99 -1.67
CA PHE A 23 -4.17 5.69 -2.13
C PHE A 23 -5.67 5.72 -2.40
N THR A 24 -6.12 4.87 -3.31
CA THR A 24 -7.51 4.67 -3.68
C THR A 24 -7.79 3.18 -3.64
N THR A 25 -8.78 2.77 -2.86
CA THR A 25 -9.20 1.39 -2.76
C THR A 25 -10.19 1.06 -3.86
N SER A 26 -10.06 -0.11 -4.49
CA SER A 26 -11.08 -0.63 -5.37
C SER A 26 -12.37 -0.96 -4.60
N SER A 27 -13.51 -0.87 -5.28
CA SER A 27 -14.83 -1.20 -4.69
C SER A 27 -14.99 -2.69 -4.44
N ASP A 28 -14.28 -3.52 -5.22
CA ASP A 28 -14.32 -4.98 -5.15
C ASP A 28 -13.32 -5.55 -4.11
N LEU A 29 -12.66 -4.69 -3.32
CA LEU A 29 -11.69 -5.06 -2.27
C LEU A 29 -10.52 -5.93 -2.75
N SER A 30 -10.28 -5.98 -4.06
CA SER A 30 -9.24 -6.80 -4.67
C SER A 30 -7.98 -6.01 -5.04
N SER A 31 -8.04 -4.68 -5.04
CA SER A 31 -6.88 -3.85 -5.35
C SER A 31 -6.85 -2.50 -4.63
N VAL A 32 -5.65 -1.96 -4.49
CA VAL A 32 -5.37 -0.61 -3.99
C VAL A 32 -4.43 0.09 -4.95
N LEU A 33 -4.88 1.19 -5.53
CA LEU A 33 -4.06 2.08 -6.35
C LEU A 33 -3.34 3.09 -5.46
N VAL A 34 -2.02 3.11 -5.51
CA VAL A 34 -1.17 3.96 -4.67
C VAL A 34 -0.38 4.91 -5.56
N ARG A 35 -0.46 6.21 -5.25
CA ARG A 35 0.35 7.25 -5.88
C ARG A 35 1.51 7.63 -4.98
N PHE A 36 2.71 7.59 -5.54
CA PHE A 36 3.94 7.95 -4.85
C PHE A 36 4.39 9.39 -5.15
N THR A 37 5.28 9.92 -4.31
CA THR A 37 5.83 11.28 -4.43
C THR A 37 6.63 11.53 -5.71
N ASP A 38 7.13 10.48 -6.35
CA ASP A 38 7.81 10.59 -7.64
C ASP A 38 6.84 10.76 -8.83
N GLY A 39 5.54 10.64 -8.58
CA GLY A 39 4.49 10.73 -9.59
C GLY A 39 4.03 9.39 -10.17
N SER A 40 4.68 8.29 -9.80
CA SER A 40 4.26 6.95 -10.20
C SER A 40 2.96 6.51 -9.53
N ASP A 41 2.12 5.83 -10.30
CA ASP A 41 0.92 5.13 -9.84
C ASP A 41 1.16 3.62 -9.91
N VAL A 42 0.95 2.93 -8.79
CA VAL A 42 1.13 1.47 -8.68
C VAL A 42 -0.14 0.86 -8.14
N GLU A 43 -0.68 -0.10 -8.87
CA GLU A 43 -1.81 -0.90 -8.41
C GLU A 43 -1.31 -2.16 -7.71
N PHE A 44 -1.66 -2.30 -6.43
CA PHE A 44 -1.46 -3.51 -5.66
C PHE A 44 -2.72 -4.36 -5.76
N THR A 45 -2.62 -5.55 -6.36
CA THR A 45 -3.70 -6.53 -6.42
C THR A 45 -3.48 -7.61 -5.38
N PHE A 46 -4.54 -8.00 -4.69
CA PHE A 46 -4.51 -8.98 -3.62
C PHE A 46 -5.37 -10.18 -4.01
N GLU A 47 -4.87 -11.38 -3.75
CA GLU A 47 -5.61 -12.62 -4.01
C GLU A 47 -6.59 -12.94 -2.86
N ASN A 48 -6.33 -12.42 -1.66
CA ASN A 48 -7.12 -12.68 -0.45
C ASN A 48 -7.47 -11.37 0.30
N GLU A 49 -8.63 -11.37 0.97
CA GLU A 49 -9.12 -10.23 1.78
C GLU A 49 -8.23 -9.96 3.00
N ASP A 50 -7.61 -10.99 3.58
CA ASP A 50 -6.67 -10.85 4.70
C ASP A 50 -5.44 -10.01 4.29
N GLU A 51 -4.83 -10.30 3.14
CA GLU A 51 -3.67 -9.57 2.63
C GLU A 51 -4.02 -8.11 2.29
N TYR A 52 -5.20 -7.91 1.68
CA TYR A 52 -5.75 -6.59 1.42
C TYR A 52 -5.93 -5.79 2.73
N SER A 53 -6.50 -6.43 3.75
CA SER A 53 -6.76 -5.82 5.05
C SER A 53 -5.48 -5.49 5.80
N GLU A 54 -4.48 -6.36 5.78
CA GLU A 54 -3.15 -6.09 6.33
C GLU A 54 -2.49 -4.90 5.62
N PHE A 55 -2.51 -4.87 4.28
CA PHE A 55 -1.96 -3.75 3.52
C PHE A 55 -2.64 -2.42 3.87
N LEU A 56 -3.97 -2.43 4.01
CA LEU A 56 -4.72 -1.25 4.42
C LEU A 56 -4.35 -0.77 5.82
N GLN A 57 -4.13 -1.67 6.76
CA GLN A 57 -3.68 -1.28 8.11
C GLN A 57 -2.30 -0.63 8.07
N VAL A 58 -1.41 -1.15 7.24
CA VAL A 58 -0.07 -0.59 7.05
C VAL A 58 -0.14 0.79 6.41
N ILE A 59 -0.84 0.94 5.27
CA ILE A 59 -0.89 2.22 4.53
C ILE A 59 -1.67 3.31 5.27
N ARG A 60 -2.66 2.95 6.09
CA ARG A 60 -3.35 3.90 6.99
C ARG A 60 -2.52 4.28 8.21
N GLY A 61 -1.52 3.47 8.56
CA GLY A 61 -0.56 3.80 9.62
C GLY A 61 0.52 4.77 9.16
N VAL A 62 0.60 5.07 7.86
CA VAL A 62 1.45 6.13 7.32
C VAL A 62 0.72 7.46 7.53
N ASP A 63 1.26 8.30 8.40
CA ASP A 63 0.82 9.69 8.58
C ASP A 63 1.27 10.49 7.34
N PHE A 64 0.32 11.08 6.59
CA PHE A 64 0.57 11.84 5.35
C PHE A 64 0.54 13.36 5.56
#